data_AF-A0A3M1N7F1-F1
#
_entry.id   AF-A0A3M1N7F1-F1
#
_cell.length_a   1.000
_cell.length_b   1.000
_cell.length_c   1.000
_cell.angle_alpha   90.00
_cell.angle_beta   90.00
_cell.angle_gamma   90.00
#
_symmetry.space_group_name_H-M   'P 1'
#
loop_
_entity.id
_entity.type
_entity.pdbx_description
1 polymer ?
#
loop_
_entity_poly.entity_id
_entity_poly.type
_entity_poly.pdbx_seq_one_letter_code
_entity_poly.pdbx_strand_id
1 'polypeptide(L)' 'MVSRLVQYHIQRLNDKDPAVRLRSINELRLLGDPAALPALERVFRTDDDPEVRKAAQRAGREIYDKSIAARGDRKSE' A
#
# COMPACT_ATOMS: atom_id res chain seq x y z
N MET A 1 9.67 7.35 11.62
CA MET A 1 10.65 6.52 10.88
C MET A 1 9.84 5.48 10.12
N VAL A 2 10.00 5.35 8.80
CA VAL A 2 9.26 4.34 8.02
C VAL A 2 9.75 2.95 8.44
N SER A 3 8.83 2.03 8.71
CA SER A 3 9.18 0.66 9.07
C SER A 3 10.03 0.00 7.98
N ARG A 4 11.09 -0.72 8.38
CA ARG A 4 11.93 -1.50 7.44
C ARG A 4 11.09 -2.51 6.64
N LEU A 5 10.04 -3.06 7.25
CA LEU A 5 9.12 -3.98 6.58
C LEU A 5 8.33 -3.28 5.47
N VAL A 6 7.85 -2.06 5.72
CA VAL A 6 7.13 -1.27 4.70
C VAL A 6 8.06 -0.95 3.53
N GLN A 7 9.30 -0.51 3.81
CA GLN A 7 10.29 -0.27 2.76
C GLN A 7 10.62 -1.52 1.95
N TYR A 8 10.80 -2.67 2.60
CA TYR A 8 11.05 -3.95 1.93
C TYR A 8 9.96 -4.27 0.91
N HIS A 9 8.68 -4.15 1.29
CA HIS A 9 7.59 -4.42 0.36
C HIS A 9 7.41 -3.35 -0.71
N ILE A 10 7.69 -2.07 -0.43
CA ILE A 10 7.71 -1.01 -1.46
C ILE A 10 8.71 -1.33 -2.56
N GLN A 11 9.91 -1.82 -2.22
CA GLN A 11 10.93 -2.17 -3.22
C GLN A 11 10.44 -3.30 -4.16
N ARG A 12 9.74 -4.29 -3.61
CA ARG A 12 9.21 -5.43 -4.36
C ARG A 12 8.03 -5.10 -5.27
N LEU A 13 7.50 -3.88 -5.23
CA LEU A 13 6.52 -3.39 -6.20
C LEU A 13 7.12 -3.19 -7.61
N ASN A 14 8.43 -3.32 -7.77
CA ASN A 14 9.11 -3.26 -9.07
C ASN A 14 9.59 -4.65 -9.55
N ASP A 15 9.18 -5.73 -8.87
CA ASP A 15 9.55 -7.08 -9.30
C ASP A 15 8.94 -7.38 -10.67
N LYS A 16 9.70 -8.09 -11.52
CA LYS A 16 9.26 -8.51 -12.85
C LYS A 16 8.05 -9.44 -12.80
N ASP A 17 7.93 -10.24 -11.74
CA ASP A 17 6.83 -11.18 -11.55
C ASP A 17 5.62 -10.48 -10.92
N PRO A 18 4.47 -10.40 -11.63
CA PRO A 18 3.24 -9.83 -11.08
C PRO A 18 2.79 -10.50 -9.77
N ALA A 19 3.06 -11.80 -9.59
CA ALA A 19 2.72 -12.50 -8.35
C ALA A 19 3.51 -11.95 -7.14
N VAL A 20 4.76 -11.55 -7.33
CA VAL A 20 5.55 -10.89 -6.28
C VAL A 20 4.99 -9.51 -5.95
N ARG A 21 4.60 -8.74 -6.97
CA ARG A 21 4.00 -7.41 -6.78
C ARG A 21 2.68 -7.52 -6.00
N LEU A 22 1.81 -8.44 -6.40
CA LEU A 22 0.54 -8.74 -5.71
C LEU A 22 0.74 -9.12 -4.24
N ARG A 23 1.68 -10.03 -3.95
CA ARG A 23 2.01 -10.39 -2.56
C ARG A 23 2.47 -9.17 -1.76
N SER A 24 3.35 -8.35 -2.33
CA SER A 24 3.86 -7.14 -1.68
C SER A 24 2.76 -6.12 -1.41
N ILE A 25 1.82 -5.94 -2.34
CA ILE A 25 0.63 -5.08 -2.14
C ILE A 25 -0.22 -5.59 -0.98
N ASN A 26 -0.45 -6.91 -0.89
CA ASN A 26 -1.22 -7.49 0.21
C ASN A 26 -0.53 -7.28 1.57
N GLU A 27 0.79 -7.46 1.64
CA GLU A 27 1.54 -7.21 2.87
C GLU A 27 1.48 -5.72 3.28
N LEU A 28 1.63 -4.79 2.34
CA LEU A 28 1.48 -3.35 2.61
C LEU A 28 0.08 -3.01 3.15
N ARG A 29 -0.97 -3.63 2.59
CA ARG A 29 -2.36 -3.48 3.06
C ARG A 29 -2.55 -3.98 4.50
N LEU A 30 -1.93 -5.12 4.84
CA LEU A 30 -1.99 -5.68 6.19
C LEU A 30 -1.23 -4.82 7.19
N LEU A 31 -0.05 -4.32 6.81
CA LEU A 31 0.76 -3.41 7.64
C LEU A 31 0.04 -2.09 7.91
N GLY A 32 -0.76 -1.59 6.98
CA GLY A 32 -1.61 -0.43 7.22
C GLY A 32 -0.87 0.91 7.34
N ASP A 33 0.43 0.96 7.06
CA ASP A 33 1.25 2.16 7.23
C ASP A 33 0.98 3.16 6.07
N PRO A 34 0.53 4.39 6.37
CA PRO A 34 0.28 5.41 5.35
C PRO A 34 1.51 5.78 4.51
N ALA A 35 2.74 5.47 4.96
CA ALA A 35 3.95 5.64 4.16
C ALA A 35 3.95 4.84 2.85
N ALA A 36 3.11 3.80 2.73
CA ALA A 36 2.96 3.01 1.52
C ALA A 36 2.11 3.70 0.43
N LEU A 37 1.30 4.70 0.78
CA LEU A 37 0.30 5.29 -0.12
C LEU A 37 0.88 5.84 -1.44
N PRO A 38 1.99 6.62 -1.44
CA PRO A 38 2.55 7.12 -2.69
C PRO A 38 3.03 6.00 -3.63
N ALA A 39 3.56 4.91 -3.07
CA ALA A 39 4.03 3.78 -3.86
C ALA A 39 2.86 2.99 -4.47
N LEU A 40 1.78 2.78 -3.71
CA LEU A 40 0.56 2.12 -4.20
C LEU A 40 -0.16 2.97 -5.25
N GLU A 41 -0.17 4.29 -5.10
CA GLU A 41 -0.72 5.21 -6.10
C GLU A 41 0.02 5.13 -7.43
N ARG A 42 1.36 5.07 -7.39
CA ARG A 42 2.18 4.85 -8.59
C ARG A 42 1.83 3.54 -9.29
N VAL A 43 1.80 2.43 -8.54
CA VAL A 43 1.45 1.11 -9.09
C VAL A 43 0.05 1.13 -9.71
N PHE A 44 -0.94 1.73 -9.03
CA PHE A 44 -2.29 1.88 -9.58
C PHE A 44 -2.31 2.62 -10.92
N ARG A 45 -1.47 3.64 -11.11
CA ARG A 45 -1.43 4.43 -12.34
C ARG A 45 -0.63 3.78 -13.46
N THR A 46 0.42 3.03 -13.15
CA THR A 46 1.47 2.69 -14.13
C THR A 46 1.77 1.21 -14.27
N ASP A 47 1.24 0.32 -13.43
CA ASP A 47 1.52 -1.11 -13.58
C ASP A 47 0.83 -1.67 -14.83
N ASP A 48 1.55 -2.48 -15.62
CA ASP A 48 1.02 -3.06 -16.86
C ASP A 48 -0.09 -4.08 -16.58
N ASP A 49 -0.01 -4.79 -15.45
CA ASP A 49 -0.96 -5.83 -15.07
C ASP A 49 -2.24 -5.23 -14.45
N PRO A 50 -3.42 -5.42 -15.07
CA PRO A 50 -4.68 -4.88 -14.55
C PRO A 50 -5.05 -5.36 -13.14
N GLU A 51 -4.71 -6.59 -12.77
CA GLU A 51 -5.00 -7.13 -11.44
C GLU A 51 -4.09 -6.50 -10.40
N VAL A 52 -2.83 -6.24 -10.75
CA VAL A 52 -1.90 -5.48 -9.88
C VAL A 52 -2.42 -4.06 -9.65
N ARG A 53 -2.90 -3.37 -10.70
CA ARG A 53 -3.51 -2.03 -10.54
C ARG A 53 -4.73 -2.04 -9.61
N LYS A 54 -5.65 -2.99 -9.80
CA LYS A 54 -6.84 -3.16 -8.95
C LYS A 54 -6.47 -3.43 -7.49
N ALA A 55 -5.50 -4.32 -7.27
CA ALA A 55 -5.00 -4.63 -5.93
C ALA A 55 -4.40 -3.40 -5.24
N ALA A 56 -3.57 -2.63 -5.95
CA ALA A 56 -2.95 -1.42 -5.41
C ALA A 56 -4.00 -0.36 -5.03
N GLN A 57 -5.01 -0.17 -5.89
CA GLN A 57 -6.11 0.76 -5.63
C GLN A 57 -6.90 0.37 -4.37
N ARG A 58 -7.24 -0.91 -4.22
CA ARG A 58 -7.96 -1.42 -3.05
C ARG A 58 -7.14 -1.26 -1.78
N ALA A 59 -5.87 -1.67 -1.81
CA ALA A 59 -4.96 -1.54 -0.68
C ALA A 59 -4.78 -0.08 -0.25
N GLY A 60 -4.60 0.84 -1.22
CA GLY A 60 -4.46 2.27 -0.95
C GLY A 60 -5.67 2.86 -0.24
N ARG A 61 -6.90 2.52 -0.69
CA ARG A 61 -8.13 2.93 0.00
C ARG A 61 -8.20 2.42 1.43
N GLU A 62 -8.01 1.13 1.65
CA GLU A 62 -8.08 0.52 2.99
C GLU A 62 -7.06 1.15 3.96
N ILE A 63 -5.84 1.45 3.49
CA ILE A 63 -4.81 2.11 4.29
C ILE A 63 -5.21 3.56 4.60
N TYR A 64 -5.70 4.29 3.61
CA TYR A 64 -6.15 5.68 3.79
C TYR A 64 -7.29 5.77 4.80
N ASP A 65 -8.30 4.90 4.67
CA ASP A 65 -9.47 4.86 5.55
C ASP A 65 -9.09 4.54 7.01
N LYS A 66 -8.14 3.62 7.22
CA LYS A 66 -7.58 3.38 8.56
C LYS A 66 -6.82 4.60 9.11
N SER A 67 -6.09 5.30 8.25
CA SER A 67 -5.29 6.46 8.66
C SER A 67 -6.13 7.66 9.11
N ILE A 68 -7.31 7.85 8.49
CA ILE A 68 -8.25 8.91 8.84
C ILE A 68 -9.03 8.55 10.11
N ALA A 69 -9.45 7.29 10.29
CA ALA A 69 -10.09 6.83 11.52
C ALA A 69 -9.18 7.05 12.74
N ALA A 70 -7.92 6.61 12.66
CA ALA A 70 -6.93 6.78 13.74
C ALA A 70 -6.55 8.27 14.02
N ARG A 71 -6.93 9.21 13.16
CA ARG A 71 -6.79 10.65 13.40
C ARG A 71 -8.04 11.27 14.03
N GLY A 72 -9.22 10.75 13.70
CA GLY A 72 -10.49 11.15 14.32
C GLY A 72 -10.51 10.83 15.81
N ASP A 73 -10.05 9.64 16.19
CA ASP A 73 -10.04 9.19 17.58
C ASP A 73 -9.17 10.07 18.49
N ARG A 74 -8.05 10.60 17.96
CA ARG A 74 -7.09 11.44 18.71
C ARG A 74 -7.52 12.89 18.94
N LYS A 75 -8.61 13.36 18.33
CA LYS A 75 -9.13 14.73 18.54
C LYS A 75 -10.20 14.80 19.64
N SER A 76 -10.52 13.67 20.28
CA SER A 76 -11.63 13.54 21.24
C SER A 76 -11.17 13.51 22.71
N GLU A 77 -9.87 13.64 22.98
CA GLU A 77 -9.25 13.72 24.31
C GLU A 77 -8.70 15.13 24.56
#